data_AF-A0A6A7AC90-F1
#
_entry.id   AF-A0A6A7AC90-F1
#
_cell.length_a   1.000
_cell.length_b   1.000
_cell.length_c   1.000
_cell.angle_alpha   90.00
_cell.angle_beta   90.00
_cell.angle_gamma   90.00
#
_symmetry.space_group_name_H-M   'P 1'
#
loop_
_entity.id
_entity.type
_entity.pdbx_description
1 polymer ?
#
loop_
_entity_poly.entity_id
_entity_poly.type
_entity_poly.pdbx_seq_one_letter_code
_entity_poly.pdbx_strand_id
1 'polypeptide(L)'
;MKFSSTLLILSVSALSSARILRVRQANAQSFTGALGGIAATPILDSGNEDRPFQVKADTFVNLAAALQRSCDQQFNGCANAANGGDAAFSTQECQAQKDDCSAAGAAARRYRLRI
;
A
#
# COMPACT_ATOMS: atom_id res chain seq x y z
N MET A 1 -8.19 -67.90 -28.66
CA MET A 1 -8.73 -66.70 -29.35
C MET A 1 -9.19 -65.75 -28.25
N LYS A 2 -8.95 -64.44 -28.17
CA LYS A 2 -8.17 -63.42 -28.90
C LYS A 2 -8.48 -62.10 -28.14
N PHE A 3 -7.46 -61.31 -27.76
CA PHE A 3 -7.46 -59.84 -27.51
C PHE A 3 -8.44 -59.27 -26.45
N SER A 4 -8.24 -58.16 -25.75
CA SER A 4 -7.20 -57.12 -25.70
C SER A 4 -7.47 -56.27 -24.45
N SER A 5 -6.41 -55.63 -23.95
CA SER A 5 -6.34 -54.62 -22.89
C SER A 5 -7.35 -53.46 -23.01
N THR A 6 -7.75 -52.87 -21.87
CA THR A 6 -7.79 -51.39 -21.77
C THR A 6 -7.69 -50.93 -20.30
N LEU A 7 -6.61 -50.19 -20.00
CA LEU A 7 -6.49 -49.34 -18.83
C LEU A 7 -7.60 -48.28 -18.83
N LEU A 8 -8.18 -47.96 -17.67
CA LEU A 8 -8.81 -46.66 -17.45
C LEU A 8 -8.20 -46.03 -16.19
N ILE A 9 -7.60 -44.88 -16.46
CA ILE A 9 -6.67 -44.10 -15.63
C ILE A 9 -7.47 -43.20 -14.68
N LEU A 10 -6.89 -42.97 -13.50
CA LEU A 10 -7.31 -42.06 -12.43
C LEU A 10 -7.78 -40.68 -12.93
N SER A 11 -8.87 -40.18 -12.34
CA SER A 11 -9.10 -38.74 -12.16
C SER A 11 -9.51 -38.45 -10.72
N VAL A 12 -8.53 -38.42 -9.83
CA VAL A 12 -8.67 -37.76 -8.53
C VAL A 12 -8.67 -36.26 -8.82
N SER A 13 -9.86 -35.65 -8.84
CA SER A 13 -10.01 -34.19 -8.79
C SER A 13 -9.62 -33.70 -7.39
N ALA A 14 -8.30 -33.63 -7.15
CA ALA A 14 -7.75 -33.01 -5.96
C ALA A 14 -8.09 -31.51 -5.96
N LEU A 15 -8.57 -31.03 -4.82
CA LEU A 15 -9.04 -29.68 -4.59
C LEU A 15 -7.97 -28.64 -4.95
N SER A 16 -8.22 -27.83 -5.98
CA SER A 16 -7.53 -26.56 -6.14
C SER A 16 -8.16 -25.54 -5.20
N SER A 17 -7.87 -25.64 -3.90
CA SER A 17 -7.99 -24.51 -2.99
C SER A 17 -6.97 -23.45 -3.44
N ALA A 18 -7.36 -22.64 -4.42
CA ALA A 18 -6.59 -21.49 -4.85
C ALA A 18 -6.58 -20.48 -3.70
N ARG A 19 -5.55 -20.63 -2.85
CA ARG A 19 -4.92 -19.60 -2.02
C ARG A 19 -5.86 -18.45 -1.63
N ILE A 20 -6.70 -18.63 -0.61
CA ILE A 20 -6.93 -17.51 0.33
C ILE A 20 -5.65 -17.39 1.19
N LEU A 21 -4.53 -17.11 0.55
CA LEU A 21 -3.49 -16.34 1.21
C LEU A 21 -4.04 -14.92 1.15
N ARG A 22 -4.71 -14.48 2.23
CA ARG A 22 -4.67 -13.04 2.54
C ARG A 22 -3.19 -12.73 2.72
N VAL A 23 -2.51 -12.42 1.62
CA VAL A 23 -1.24 -11.70 1.68
C VAL A 23 -1.60 -10.49 2.52
N ARG A 24 -1.07 -10.41 3.75
CA ARG A 24 -1.11 -9.14 4.47
C ARG A 24 -0.44 -8.17 3.53
N GLN A 25 -1.21 -7.31 2.86
CA GLN A 25 -0.62 -6.33 1.97
C GLN A 25 0.34 -5.51 2.80
N ALA A 26 1.61 -5.57 2.42
CA ALA A 26 2.62 -4.76 3.05
C ALA A 26 2.35 -3.32 2.65
N ASN A 27 2.11 -2.45 3.63
CA ASN A 27 2.02 -1.03 3.42
C ASN A 27 3.38 -0.52 2.91
N ALA A 28 3.42 0.08 1.72
CA ALA A 28 4.65 0.64 1.17
C ALA A 28 5.01 2.02 1.74
N GLN A 29 4.11 2.65 2.51
CA GLN A 29 4.41 3.85 3.28
C GLN A 29 5.06 3.46 4.62
N SER A 30 6.34 3.79 4.78
CA SER A 30 7.12 3.45 5.98
C SER A 30 7.15 4.57 7.03
N PHE A 31 6.68 5.78 6.71
CA PHE A 31 6.64 6.88 7.66
C PHE A 31 5.57 6.64 8.73
N THR A 32 5.96 6.69 10.00
CA THR A 32 5.08 6.39 11.15
C THR A 32 4.70 7.63 11.96
N GLY A 33 5.26 8.80 11.66
CA GLY A 33 4.88 10.04 12.34
C GLY A 33 3.41 10.39 12.11
N ALA A 34 2.72 10.81 13.18
CA ALA A 34 1.28 11.06 13.19
C ALA A 34 0.91 12.23 14.12
N LEU A 35 1.27 13.47 13.76
CA LEU A 35 0.85 14.66 14.51
C LEU A 35 -0.68 14.73 14.55
N GLY A 36 -1.24 15.04 15.72
CA GLY A 36 -2.69 15.01 15.92
C GLY A 36 -3.34 13.63 15.72
N GLY A 37 -2.56 12.55 15.75
CA GLY A 37 -3.05 11.20 15.45
C GLY A 37 -3.29 10.91 13.96
N ILE A 38 -2.90 11.83 13.06
CA ILE A 38 -3.10 11.70 11.62
C ILE A 38 -1.86 11.07 10.98
N ALA A 39 -1.94 9.76 10.74
CA ALA A 39 -0.89 9.01 10.05
C ALA A 39 -0.96 9.18 8.53
N ALA A 40 0.15 8.86 7.85
CA ALA A 40 0.17 8.81 6.39
C ALA A 40 -0.72 7.69 5.86
N THR A 41 -1.45 7.97 4.76
CA THR A 41 -2.41 6.99 4.22
C THR A 41 -1.65 5.78 3.69
N PRO A 42 -2.06 4.54 4.02
CA PRO A 42 -1.40 3.35 3.53
C PRO A 42 -1.33 3.30 2.00
N ILE A 43 -0.21 2.79 1.49
CA ILE A 43 -0.04 2.45 0.09
C ILE A 43 -0.12 0.95 -0.04
N LEU A 44 -1.15 0.48 -0.73
CA LEU A 44 -1.50 -0.92 -0.87
C LEU A 44 -1.38 -1.34 -2.35
N ASP A 45 -1.24 -2.62 -2.62
CA ASP A 45 -1.50 -3.21 -3.94
C ASP A 45 -2.98 -2.97 -4.36
N SER A 46 -3.19 -2.41 -5.55
CA SER A 46 -4.52 -2.12 -6.08
C SER A 46 -5.22 -3.35 -6.67
N GLY A 47 -4.48 -4.43 -6.94
CA GLY A 47 -4.93 -5.57 -7.73
C GLY A 47 -4.96 -5.31 -9.25
N ASN A 48 -4.51 -4.14 -9.70
CA ASN A 48 -4.41 -3.78 -11.12
C ASN A 48 -2.93 -3.65 -11.52
N GLU A 49 -2.47 -4.51 -12.42
CA GLU A 49 -1.08 -4.56 -12.87
C GLU A 49 -0.60 -3.26 -13.54
N ASP A 50 -1.47 -2.52 -14.23
CA ASP A 50 -1.13 -1.24 -14.89
C ASP A 50 -0.97 -0.09 -13.89
N ARG A 51 -1.66 -0.18 -12.74
CA ARG A 51 -1.67 0.87 -11.69
C ARG A 51 -1.58 0.22 -10.32
N PRO A 52 -0.46 -0.44 -9.97
CA PRO A 52 -0.40 -1.37 -8.85
C PRO A 52 -0.42 -0.71 -7.48
N PHE A 53 -0.23 0.61 -7.37
CA PHE A 53 -0.18 1.29 -6.07
C PHE A 53 -1.49 2.02 -5.78
N GLN A 54 -2.18 1.67 -4.72
CA GLN A 54 -3.42 2.30 -4.26
C GLN A 54 -3.19 3.14 -3.01
N VAL A 55 -3.74 4.35 -2.99
CA VAL A 55 -3.84 5.24 -1.83
C VAL A 55 -5.29 5.66 -1.70
N LYS A 56 -6.03 5.02 -0.78
CA LYS A 56 -7.49 5.15 -0.69
C LYS A 56 -8.16 4.78 -2.02
N ALA A 57 -8.80 5.73 -2.71
CA ALA A 57 -9.48 5.51 -3.98
C ALA A 57 -8.58 5.82 -5.20
N ASP A 58 -7.42 6.43 -4.98
CA ASP A 58 -6.50 6.81 -6.04
C ASP A 58 -5.54 5.65 -6.33
N THR A 59 -5.28 5.35 -7.60
CA THR A 59 -4.26 4.37 -8.02
C THR A 59 -3.14 5.01 -8.83
N PHE A 60 -1.93 4.46 -8.78
CA PHE A 60 -0.73 5.04 -9.37
C PHE A 60 0.07 3.97 -10.09
N VAL A 61 0.68 4.37 -11.21
CA VAL A 61 1.63 3.54 -11.96
C VAL A 61 2.95 3.41 -11.18
N ASN A 62 3.38 4.49 -10.53
CA ASN A 62 4.68 4.60 -9.87
C ASN A 62 4.55 4.84 -8.36
N LEU A 63 5.35 4.11 -7.58
CA LEU A 63 5.39 4.21 -6.12
C LEU A 63 5.69 5.64 -5.62
N ALA A 64 6.50 6.41 -6.36
CA ALA A 64 6.84 7.77 -5.98
C ALA A 64 5.61 8.71 -5.93
N ALA A 65 4.69 8.59 -6.90
CA ALA A 65 3.46 9.38 -6.89
C ALA A 65 2.51 8.93 -5.77
N ALA A 66 2.44 7.62 -5.51
CA ALA A 66 1.66 7.10 -4.39
C ALA A 66 2.19 7.60 -3.02
N LEU A 67 3.52 7.64 -2.84
CA LEU A 67 4.15 8.20 -1.64
C LEU A 67 3.83 9.68 -1.45
N GLN A 68 3.94 10.48 -2.51
CA GLN A 68 3.56 11.90 -2.46
C GLN A 68 2.09 12.04 -2.05
N ARG A 69 1.18 11.30 -2.70
CA ARG A 69 -0.25 11.33 -2.37
C ARG A 69 -0.53 10.95 -0.92
N SER A 70 0.15 9.92 -0.42
CA SER A 70 0.04 9.45 0.95
C SER A 70 0.40 10.54 1.97
N CYS A 71 1.50 11.26 1.73
CA CYS A 71 1.93 12.39 2.57
C CYS A 71 1.04 13.64 2.40
N ASP A 72 0.53 13.91 1.19
CA ASP A 72 -0.42 15.02 0.98
C ASP A 72 -1.75 14.75 1.71
N GLN A 73 -2.24 13.51 1.71
CA GLN A 73 -3.45 13.14 2.46
C GLN A 73 -3.24 13.24 3.98
N GLN A 74 -2.05 12.89 4.48
CA GLN A 74 -1.66 13.12 5.88
C GLN A 74 -1.72 14.60 6.22
N PHE A 75 -1.06 15.45 5.42
CA PHE A 75 -1.01 16.89 5.63
C PHE A 75 -2.41 17.48 5.66
N ASN A 76 -3.27 17.13 4.69
CA ASN A 76 -4.63 17.64 4.64
C ASN A 76 -5.43 17.24 5.89
N GLY A 77 -5.30 16.00 6.37
CA GLY A 77 -5.94 15.57 7.62
C GLY A 77 -5.40 16.33 8.84
N CYS A 78 -4.08 16.50 8.93
CA CYS A 78 -3.43 17.25 9.99
C CYS A 78 -3.84 18.73 9.96
N ALA A 79 -3.81 19.37 8.80
CA ALA A 79 -4.15 20.78 8.63
C ALA A 79 -5.64 21.04 8.94
N ASN A 80 -6.54 20.12 8.55
CA ASN A 80 -7.94 20.19 8.95
C ASN A 80 -8.12 20.11 10.46
N ALA A 81 -7.36 19.24 11.14
CA ALA A 81 -7.38 19.17 12.60
C ALA A 81 -6.81 20.44 13.25
N ALA A 82 -5.68 20.96 12.74
CA ALA A 82 -5.07 22.20 13.21
C ALA A 82 -6.02 23.41 13.07
N ASN A 83 -6.76 23.48 11.96
CA ASN A 83 -7.75 24.53 11.71
C ASN A 83 -9.09 24.31 12.44
N GLY A 84 -9.25 23.20 13.17
CA GLY A 84 -10.48 22.84 13.87
C GLY A 84 -10.77 23.63 15.15
N GLY A 85 -9.86 24.50 15.59
CA GLY A 85 -10.08 25.45 16.70
C GLY A 85 -9.43 25.06 18.03
N ASP A 86 -9.29 23.77 18.33
CA ASP A 86 -8.80 23.26 19.62
C ASP A 86 -7.49 22.44 19.52
N ALA A 87 -6.79 22.52 18.39
CA ALA A 87 -5.54 21.79 18.21
C ALA A 87 -4.39 22.46 18.98
N ALA A 88 -3.60 21.64 19.68
CA ALA A 88 -2.36 22.05 20.34
C ALA A 88 -1.17 22.18 19.37
N PHE A 89 -1.42 22.15 18.05
CA PHE A 89 -0.42 22.19 16.99
C PHE A 89 -0.95 23.00 15.80
N SER A 90 -0.03 23.47 14.97
CA SER A 90 -0.26 24.38 13.86
C SER A 90 -0.19 23.68 12.50
N THR A 91 -0.72 24.34 11.47
CA THR A 91 -0.56 23.90 10.08
C THR A 91 0.91 23.91 9.63
N GLN A 92 1.77 24.73 10.24
CA GLN A 92 3.21 24.74 9.99
C GLN A 92 3.88 23.46 10.50
N GLU A 93 3.47 22.95 11.66
CA GLU A 93 3.94 21.65 12.17
C GLU A 93 3.42 20.48 11.30
N CYS A 94 2.20 20.59 10.77
CA CYS A 94 1.71 19.63 9.76
C CYS A 94 2.59 19.64 8.50
N GLN A 95 3.03 20.81 8.05
CA GLN A 95 3.93 20.92 6.90
C GLN A 95 5.30 20.29 7.21
N ALA A 96 5.85 20.49 8.41
CA ALA A 96 7.08 19.82 8.83
C ALA A 96 6.94 18.28 8.80
N GLN A 97 5.83 17.75 9.32
CA GLN A 97 5.54 16.31 9.25
C GLN A 97 5.44 15.80 7.80
N LYS A 98 4.85 16.60 6.89
CA LYS A 98 4.76 16.28 5.46
C LYS A 98 6.13 16.18 4.80
N ASP A 99 7.05 17.08 5.16
CA ASP A 99 8.41 17.09 4.64
C ASP A 99 9.18 15.85 5.13
N ASP A 100 9.06 15.50 6.40
CA ASP A 100 9.62 14.27 6.97
C ASP A 100 9.04 13.01 6.30
N CYS A 101 7.73 12.98 6.08
CA CYS A 101 7.04 11.91 5.36
C CYS A 101 7.61 11.74 3.93
N SER A 102 7.78 12.86 3.22
CA SER A 102 8.30 12.87 1.85
C SER A 102 9.76 12.41 1.79
N ALA A 103 10.58 12.83 2.77
CA ALA A 103 11.97 12.41 2.89
C ALA A 103 12.09 10.90 3.16
N ALA A 104 11.27 10.36 4.05
CA ALA A 104 11.22 8.93 4.34
C ALA A 104 10.84 8.10 3.09
N GLY A 105 9.84 8.55 2.34
CA GLY A 105 9.44 7.91 1.08
C GLY A 105 10.56 7.90 0.02
N ALA A 106 11.30 9.00 -0.09
CA ALA A 106 12.45 9.10 -0.99
C ALA A 106 13.59 8.14 -0.59
N ALA A 107 13.86 8.01 0.72
CA ALA A 107 14.87 7.09 1.23
C ALA A 107 14.50 5.61 0.98
N ALA A 108 13.25 5.23 1.25
CA ALA A 108 12.75 3.87 1.00
C ALA A 108 12.88 3.46 -0.48
N ARG A 109 12.57 4.39 -1.40
CA ARG A 109 12.76 4.17 -2.85
C ARG A 109 14.22 3.95 -3.22
N ARG A 110 15.13 4.77 -2.67
CA ARG A 110 16.56 4.66 -2.96
C ARG A 110 17.14 3.33 -2.47
N TYR A 111 16.70 2.84 -1.32
CA TYR A 111 17.12 1.53 -0.83
C TYR A 111 16.67 0.41 -1.76
N ARG A 112 15.42 0.45 -2.23
CA ARG A 112 14.84 -0.57 -3.13
C ARG A 112 15.47 -0.63 -4.52
N LEU A 113 16.13 0.44 -4.97
CA LEU A 113 16.84 0.48 -6.27
C LEU A 113 18.30 0.03 -6.18
N ARG A 114 18.82 -0.22 -4.97
CA ARG A 114 20.22 -0.62 -4.71
C ARG A 114 20.39 -2.11 -4.42
N ILE A 115 19.28 -2.84 -4.36
CA ILE A 115 19.17 -4.29 -4.22
C ILE A 115 18.68 -4.88 -5.53
#